data_AF-A0A392QMN5-F1
#
_entry.id   AF-A0A392QMN5-F1
#
_cell.length_a   1.000
_cell.length_b   1.000
_cell.length_c   1.000
_cell.angle_alpha   90.00
_cell.angle_beta   90.00
_cell.angle_gamma   90.00
#
_symmetry.space_group_name_H-M   'P 1'
#
loop_
_entity.id
_entity.type
_entity.pdbx_description
1 polymer ?
#
loop_
_entity_poly.entity_id
_entity_poly.type
_entity_poly.pdbx_seq_one_letter_code
_entity_poly.pdbx_strand_id
1 'polypeptide(L)' 'NASDALDKLRFLSVTEPSLLGEAGELEIRIKPDPDNGTITIT' A
#
# COMPACT_ATOMS: atom_id res chain seq x y z
N ASN A 1 0.34 -3.77 9.46
CA ASN A 1 -0.77 -4.30 8.63
C ASN A 1 -0.58 -4.06 7.14
N ALA A 2 0.08 -2.98 6.70
CA ALA A 2 0.21 -2.68 5.27
C ALA A 2 0.90 -3.80 4.46
N SER A 3 1.95 -4.46 4.98
CA SER A 3 2.60 -5.59 4.29
C SER A 3 1.62 -6.72 3.94
N ASP A 4 0.79 -7.15 4.91
CA ASP A 4 -0.21 -8.21 4.70
C ASP A 4 -1.28 -7.80 3.66
N ALA A 5 -1.65 -6.52 3.64
CA ALA A 5 -2.56 -6.00 2.62
C ALA A 5 -1.94 -6.06 1.21
N LEU A 6 -0.66 -5.69 1.07
CA LEU A 6 0.06 -5.79 -0.21
C LEU A 6 0.24 -7.25 -0.64
N ASP A 7 0.56 -8.15 0.30
CA ASP A 7 0.71 -9.57 0.00
C ASP A 7 -0.61 -10.21 -0.47
N LYS A 8 -1.72 -9.89 0.18
CA LYS A 8 -3.06 -10.34 -0.24
C LYS A 8 -3.42 -9.83 -1.63
N LEU A 9 -3.17 -8.55 -1.90
CA LEU A 9 -3.45 -7.96 -3.20
C LEU A 9 -2.63 -8.65 -4.31
N ARG A 10 -1.33 -8.86 -4.07
CA ARG A 10 -0.43 -9.57 -4.98
C ARG A 10 -0.84 -11.03 -5.21
N PHE A 11 -1.35 -11.70 -4.18
CA PHE A 11 -1.83 -13.07 -4.33
C PHE A 11 -3.08 -13.13 -5.22
N LEU A 12 -4.07 -12.26 -4.97
CA LEU A 12 -5.32 -12.23 -5.74
C LEU A 12 -5.10 -11.82 -7.21
N SER A 13 -4.09 -10.99 -7.48
CA SER A 13 -3.80 -10.53 -8.84
C SER A 13 -3.27 -11.63 -9.77
N VAL A 14 -2.85 -12.78 -9.23
CA VAL A 14 -2.48 -13.95 -10.04
C VAL A 14 -3.66 -14.45 -10.86
N THR A 15 -4.87 -14.42 -10.29
CA THR A 15 -6.10 -14.84 -10.96
C THR A 15 -6.88 -13.68 -11.54
N GLU A 16 -6.75 -12.48 -10.96
CA GLU A 16 -7.45 -11.27 -11.38
C GLU A 16 -6.46 -10.10 -11.59
N PRO A 17 -5.73 -10.06 -12.73
CA PRO A 17 -4.67 -9.09 -12.96
C PRO A 17 -5.12 -7.62 -12.88
N SER A 18 -6.40 -7.34 -13.15
CA SER A 18 -7.00 -6.01 -13.04
C SER A 18 -6.98 -5.42 -11.64
N LEU A 19 -6.80 -6.24 -10.59
CA LEU A 19 -6.75 -5.78 -9.19
C LEU A 19 -5.48 -4.97 -8.88
N LEU A 20 -4.38 -5.17 -9.60
CA LEU A 20 -3.18 -4.33 -9.45
C LEU A 20 -3.38 -2.93 -10.04
N GLY A 21 -4.35 -2.77 -10.96
CA GLY A 21 -4.61 -1.50 -11.65
C GLY A 21 -3.38 -0.97 -12.41
N GLU A 22 -3.37 0.34 -12.66
CA GLU A 22 -2.18 1.07 -13.16
C GLU A 22 -1.36 1.70 -12.03
N ALA A 23 -1.76 1.48 -10.77
CA ALA A 23 -1.01 1.97 -9.62
C ALA A 23 0.38 1.33 -9.66
N GLY A 24 1.42 2.15 -9.48
CA GLY A 24 2.82 1.75 -9.62
C GLY A 24 3.29 0.71 -8.60
N GLU A 25 4.55 0.80 -8.17
CA GLU A 25 5.08 -0.20 -7.23
C GLU A 25 4.29 -0.26 -5.92
N LEU A 26 4.02 -1.49 -5.47
CA LEU A 26 3.44 -1.77 -4.16
C LEU A 26 4.43 -1.36 -3.08
N GLU A 27 4.17 -0.25 -2.40
CA GLU A 27 5.05 0.31 -1.40
C GLU A 27 4.29 0.77 -0.16
N ILE A 28 5.03 1.01 0.93
CA ILE A 28 4.51 1.59 2.15
C ILE A 28 5.29 2.88 2.40
N ARG A 29 4.58 4.00 2.50
CA ARG A 29 5.14 5.33 2.74
C ARG A 29 4.82 5.77 4.16
N ILE A 30 5.82 6.31 4.85
CA ILE A 30 5.67 6.90 6.17
C ILE A 30 6.01 8.38 6.05
N LYS A 31 5.05 9.25 6.39
CA LYS A 31 5.23 10.71 6.35
C LYS A 31 4.93 11.30 7.74
N PRO A 32 5.94 11.83 8.44
CA PRO A 32 5.72 12.60 9.65
C PRO A 32 5.21 14.00 9.32
N ASP A 33 4.35 14.53 10.19
CA ASP A 33 3.88 15.91 10.21
C ASP A 33 4.11 16.47 11.64
N PRO A 34 5.23 17.16 11.87
CA PRO A 34 5.58 17.66 13.20
C PRO A 34 4.72 18.84 13.64
N ASP A 35 4.19 19.62 12.70
CA ASP A 35 3.35 20.79 12.99
C ASP A 35 2.02 20.34 13.60
N ASN A 36 1.47 19.23 13.09
CA ASN A 36 0.24 18.62 13.60
C ASN A 36 0.50 17.48 14.61
N GLY A 37 1.76 17.12 14.87
CA GLY A 37 2.12 16.03 15.77
C GLY A 37 1.61 14.65 15.30
N THR A 38 1.52 14.42 13.99
CA THR A 38 0.98 13.18 13.42
C THR A 38 2.00 12.44 12.55
N ILE A 39 1.75 11.16 12.32
CA ILE A 39 2.48 10.35 11.35
C ILE A 39 1.44 9.66 10.47
N THR A 40 1.54 9.87 9.17
CA THR A 40 0.71 9.19 8.16
C THR A 40 1.45 8.00 7.61
N ILE A 41 0.76 6.86 7.52
CA ILE A 41 1.24 5.64 6.86
C ILE A 41 0.26 5.36 5.72
N THR A 42 0.79 5.23 4.51
CA THR A 42 0.03 4.98 3.26
C THR A 42 0.63 3.82 2.52
#